data_AF-M1ZSN5-F1
#
_entry.id   AF-M1ZSN5-F1
#
_cell.length_a   1.000
_cell.length_b   1.000
_cell.length_c   1.000
_cell.angle_alpha   90.00
_cell.angle_beta   90.00
_cell.angle_gamma   90.00
#
_symmetry.space_group_name_H-M   'P 1'
#
loop_
_entity.id
_entity.type
_entity.pdbx_description
1 polymer ?
#
loop_
_entity_poly.entity_id
_entity_poly.type
_entity_poly.pdbx_seq_one_letter_code
_entity_poly.pdbx_strand_id
1 'polypeptide(L)'
;MSNSKKISNFKKVDVRNAVRNSYRKIAIGNAKEDGCCGGSINLKKSSIEISRKIGYSDEEISTVPQEANMGLGCGNPQLIANIKEGETVIDLGSGGGFDCFLASKKVGSKGYIIGVDMTPE
;
A
#
# COMPACT_ATOMS: atom_id res chain seq x y z
N MET A 1 -15.93 34.83 36.10
CA MET A 1 -15.37 33.54 36.57
C MET A 1 -15.95 32.44 35.69
N SER A 2 -15.33 32.19 34.53
CA SER A 2 -14.49 31.02 34.26
C SER A 2 -15.11 29.69 34.71
N ASN A 3 -15.59 28.91 33.75
CA ASN A 3 -15.19 27.50 33.69
C ASN A 3 -15.28 27.00 32.24
N SER A 4 -14.20 27.26 31.52
CA SER A 4 -13.87 26.62 30.26
C SER A 4 -13.73 25.12 30.54
N LYS A 5 -14.75 24.32 30.19
CA LYS A 5 -14.63 22.86 30.16
C LYS A 5 -13.61 22.51 29.08
N LYS A 6 -12.35 22.38 29.51
CA LYS A 6 -11.27 21.77 28.73
C LYS A 6 -11.79 20.44 28.19
N ILE A 7 -11.90 20.37 26.87
CA ILE A 7 -12.02 19.14 26.10
C ILE A 7 -10.75 18.34 26.39
N SER A 8 -10.79 17.51 27.42
CA SER A 8 -9.63 16.79 27.96
C SER A 8 -10.00 15.34 28.20
N ASN A 9 -9.89 14.54 27.14
CA ASN A 9 -9.46 13.14 27.18
C ASN A 9 -9.74 12.45 25.84
N PHE A 10 -8.97 12.81 24.79
CA PHE A 10 -8.50 11.75 23.93
C PHE A 10 -7.37 11.08 24.73
N LYS A 11 -7.64 9.96 25.41
CA LYS A 11 -6.56 9.00 25.66
C LYS A 11 -5.97 8.76 24.27
N LYS A 12 -4.75 9.25 24.05
CA LYS A 12 -4.00 9.13 22.81
C LYS A 12 -3.98 7.64 22.44
N VAL A 13 -4.94 7.20 21.64
CA VAL A 13 -4.73 6.00 20.84
C VAL A 13 -3.48 6.35 20.06
N ASP A 14 -2.43 5.57 20.25
CA ASP A 14 -1.25 5.70 19.41
C ASP A 14 -1.66 5.22 18.01
N VAL A 15 -2.33 6.10 17.27
CA VAL A 15 -2.92 5.80 15.97
C VAL A 15 -1.83 5.31 15.03
N ARG A 16 -0.61 5.86 15.13
CA ARG A 16 0.54 5.41 14.35
C ARG A 16 0.86 3.95 14.63
N ASN A 17 0.99 3.56 15.90
CA ASN A 17 1.26 2.16 16.25
C ASN A 17 0.07 1.25 15.97
N ALA A 18 -1.17 1.73 16.12
CA ALA A 18 -2.36 0.97 15.75
C ALA A 18 -2.38 0.65 14.25
N VAL A 19 -2.15 1.66 13.40
CA VAL A 19 -2.06 1.51 11.93
C VAL A 19 -0.89 0.59 11.57
N ARG A 20 0.32 0.84 12.11
CA ARG A 20 1.50 -0.01 11.87
C ARG A 20 1.22 -1.47 12.23
N ASN A 21 0.59 -1.73 13.37
CA ASN A 21 0.27 -3.09 13.80
C ASN A 21 -0.75 -3.78 12.89
N SER A 22 -1.68 -3.04 12.28
CA SER A 22 -2.61 -3.59 11.29
C SER A 22 -1.89 -4.00 10.00
N TYR A 23 -1.06 -3.12 9.43
CA TYR A 23 -0.28 -3.43 8.22
C TYR A 23 0.74 -4.55 8.47
N ARG A 24 1.42 -4.55 9.63
CA ARG A 24 2.31 -5.64 10.06
C ARG A 24 1.64 -7.01 10.01
N LYS A 25 0.41 -7.14 10.53
CA LYS A 25 -0.33 -8.41 10.50
C LYS A 25 -0.52 -8.92 9.07
N ILE A 26 -0.74 -8.01 8.11
CA ILE A 26 -0.91 -8.35 6.70
C ILE A 26 0.44 -8.78 6.11
N ALA A 27 1.50 -8.00 6.32
CA ALA A 27 2.84 -8.29 5.82
C ALA A 27 3.35 -9.68 6.25
N ILE A 28 3.14 -10.06 7.52
CA ILE A 28 3.55 -11.38 8.04
C ILE A 28 2.56 -12.51 7.74
N GLY A 29 1.50 -12.25 6.96
CA GLY A 29 0.48 -13.25 6.60
C GLY A 29 -0.45 -13.70 7.74
N ASN A 30 -0.49 -12.95 8.85
CA ASN A 30 -1.32 -13.24 10.03
C ASN A 30 -2.64 -12.44 10.06
N ALA A 31 -2.97 -11.71 9.01
CA ALA A 31 -4.26 -11.03 8.89
C ALA A 31 -5.36 -12.06 8.64
N LYS A 32 -6.23 -12.27 9.64
CA LYS A 32 -7.48 -13.01 9.49
C LYS A 32 -8.53 -12.08 8.90
N GLU A 33 -9.05 -12.47 7.74
CA GLU A 33 -10.31 -12.09 7.05
C GLU A 33 -10.68 -10.60 6.86
N ASP A 34 -10.20 -9.66 7.66
CA ASP A 34 -10.56 -8.24 7.54
C ASP A 34 -9.55 -7.52 6.65
N GLY A 35 -9.92 -7.29 5.39
CA GLY A 35 -9.16 -6.41 4.50
C GLY A 35 -9.08 -4.99 5.06
N CYS A 36 -7.99 -4.28 4.74
CA CYS A 36 -7.77 -2.88 5.16
C CYS A 36 -8.92 -1.92 4.75
N CYS A 37 -9.72 -2.29 3.76
CA CYS A 37 -10.82 -1.50 3.20
C CYS A 37 -12.22 -2.09 3.46
N GLY A 38 -12.47 -2.66 4.64
CA GLY A 38 -13.83 -2.94 5.14
C GLY A 38 -14.59 -4.00 4.34
N GLY A 39 -14.18 -5.26 4.45
CA GLY A 39 -14.92 -6.41 3.94
C GLY A 39 -14.18 -7.71 4.22
N SER A 40 -14.92 -8.78 4.50
CA SER A 40 -14.38 -10.14 4.66
C SER A 40 -13.85 -10.63 3.31
N ILE A 41 -12.54 -10.61 3.13
CA ILE A 41 -11.93 -10.85 1.81
C ILE A 41 -10.84 -11.94 1.92
N ASN A 42 -10.97 -12.96 1.07
CA ASN A 42 -10.03 -14.07 0.99
C ASN A 42 -8.74 -13.63 0.24
N LEU A 43 -7.74 -13.18 1.00
CA LEU A 43 -6.63 -12.30 0.58
C LEU A 43 -5.84 -12.70 -0.68
N LYS A 44 -5.60 -14.00 -0.96
CA LYS A 44 -4.73 -14.42 -2.09
C LYS A 44 -5.40 -14.45 -3.47
N LYS A 45 -6.62 -14.99 -3.59
CA LYS A 45 -7.41 -14.87 -4.84
C LYS A 45 -7.96 -13.46 -5.00
N SER A 46 -8.17 -12.79 -3.87
CA SER A 46 -8.60 -11.41 -3.83
C SER A 46 -7.58 -10.42 -4.37
N SER A 47 -6.28 -10.58 -4.12
CA SER A 47 -5.33 -9.50 -4.45
C SER A 47 -5.30 -9.22 -5.95
N ILE A 48 -5.31 -10.27 -6.77
CA ILE A 48 -5.43 -10.17 -8.24
C ILE A 48 -6.76 -9.53 -8.65
N GLU A 49 -7.87 -9.96 -8.05
CA GLU A 49 -9.19 -9.40 -8.38
C GLU A 49 -9.31 -7.92 -7.99
N ILE A 50 -8.75 -7.52 -6.84
CA ILE A 50 -8.65 -6.14 -6.40
C ILE A 50 -7.82 -5.34 -7.39
N SER A 51 -6.62 -5.81 -7.75
CA SER A 51 -5.74 -5.14 -8.73
C SER A 51 -6.44 -4.93 -10.08
N ARG A 52 -7.16 -5.94 -10.59
CA ARG A 52 -7.95 -5.78 -11.83
C ARG A 52 -9.04 -4.72 -11.68
N LYS A 53 -9.79 -4.74 -10.57
CA LYS A 53 -10.88 -3.79 -10.32
C LYS A 53 -10.38 -2.34 -10.21
N ILE A 54 -9.17 -2.14 -9.71
CA ILE A 54 -8.55 -0.81 -9.61
C ILE A 54 -7.74 -0.42 -10.86
N GLY A 55 -7.74 -1.26 -11.90
CA GLY A 55 -7.29 -0.91 -13.24
C GLY A 55 -5.89 -1.36 -13.63
N TYR A 56 -5.29 -2.34 -12.94
CA TYR A 56 -4.06 -2.99 -13.43
C TYR A 56 -4.39 -4.06 -14.47
N SER A 57 -3.53 -4.18 -15.50
CA SER A 57 -3.67 -5.23 -16.51
C SER A 57 -3.16 -6.59 -16.00
N ASP A 58 -3.57 -7.69 -16.66
CA ASP A 58 -3.07 -9.02 -16.34
C ASP A 58 -1.57 -9.16 -16.58
N GLU A 59 -1.06 -8.46 -17.60
CA GLU A 59 0.37 -8.37 -17.89
C GLU A 59 1.11 -7.63 -16.78
N GLU A 60 0.60 -6.51 -16.28
CA GLU A 60 1.21 -5.80 -15.15
C GLU A 60 1.27 -6.71 -13.91
N ILE A 61 0.13 -7.32 -13.54
CA ILE A 61 0.03 -8.19 -12.36
C ILE A 61 0.98 -9.39 -12.46
N SER A 62 1.07 -10.04 -13.62
CA SER A 62 1.89 -11.24 -13.81
C SER A 62 3.39 -10.98 -13.80
N THR A 63 3.81 -9.74 -13.98
CA THR A 63 5.22 -9.39 -14.11
C THR A 63 5.86 -8.85 -12.82
N VAL A 64 5.10 -8.87 -11.72
CA VAL A 64 5.49 -8.43 -10.38
C VAL A 64 5.49 -9.66 -9.46
N PRO A 65 6.40 -9.77 -8.47
CA PRO A 65 6.34 -10.86 -7.48
C PRO A 65 4.97 -10.94 -6.82
N GLN A 66 4.42 -12.15 -6.71
CA GLN A 66 3.05 -12.34 -6.21
C GLN A 66 2.89 -11.81 -4.77
N GLU A 67 3.95 -11.94 -3.97
CA GLU A 67 4.03 -11.49 -2.58
C GLU A 67 4.00 -9.97 -2.44
N ALA A 68 4.45 -9.23 -3.46
CA ALA A 68 4.38 -7.77 -3.47
C ALA A 68 2.93 -7.28 -3.57
N ASN A 69 2.04 -8.07 -4.18
CA ASN A 69 0.62 -7.76 -4.28
C ASN A 69 -0.15 -8.24 -3.03
N MET A 70 -0.14 -7.38 -2.00
CA MET A 70 -0.87 -7.64 -0.75
C MET A 70 -2.40 -7.38 -0.84
N GLY A 71 -2.91 -6.93 -2.00
CA GLY A 71 -4.35 -6.69 -2.19
C GLY A 71 -4.92 -5.52 -1.39
N LEU A 72 -4.09 -4.53 -1.04
CA LEU A 72 -4.51 -3.36 -0.24
C LEU A 72 -4.65 -2.07 -1.06
N GLY A 73 -4.35 -2.12 -2.36
CA GLY A 73 -4.40 -0.95 -3.24
C GLY A 73 -5.82 -0.42 -3.43
N CYS A 74 -5.96 0.90 -3.48
CA CYS A 74 -7.23 1.58 -3.74
C CYS A 74 -7.28 2.27 -5.12
N GLY A 75 -6.21 2.18 -5.91
CA GLY A 75 -6.09 2.79 -7.24
C GLY A 75 -4.87 2.26 -7.99
N ASN A 76 -4.71 2.70 -9.24
CA ASN A 76 -3.56 2.40 -10.07
C ASN A 76 -2.78 3.70 -10.41
N PRO A 77 -1.69 4.02 -9.68
CA PRO A 77 -0.85 5.18 -9.94
C PRO A 77 -0.21 5.17 -11.34
N GLN A 78 -0.05 4.00 -11.97
CA GLN A 78 0.58 3.85 -13.29
C GLN A 78 -0.21 4.54 -14.41
N LEU A 79 -1.53 4.69 -14.25
CA LEU A 79 -2.40 5.31 -15.25
C LEU A 79 -2.32 6.84 -15.25
N ILE A 80 -1.95 7.43 -14.12
CA ILE A 80 -1.90 8.89 -13.95
C ILE A 80 -0.46 9.40 -13.92
N ALA A 81 0.49 8.57 -13.50
CA ALA A 81 1.89 8.91 -13.44
C ALA A 81 2.54 8.73 -14.82
N ASN A 82 2.81 9.84 -15.49
CA ASN A 82 3.56 9.89 -16.76
C ASN A 82 5.07 9.72 -16.52
N ILE A 83 5.43 8.62 -15.86
CA ILE A 83 6.82 8.28 -15.48
C ILE A 83 7.66 8.12 -16.75
N LYS A 84 8.82 8.77 -16.78
CA LYS A 84 9.75 8.75 -17.91
C LYS A 84 11.04 8.01 -17.58
N GLU A 85 11.71 7.53 -18.61
CA GLU A 85 13.03 6.91 -18.48
C GLU A 85 14.04 7.89 -17.85
N GLY A 86 14.83 7.41 -16.90
CA GLY A 86 15.83 8.19 -16.18
C GLY A 86 15.30 8.99 -14.99
N GLU A 87 13.98 9.02 -14.75
CA GLU A 87 13.42 9.73 -13.60
C GLU A 87 13.72 9.02 -12.27
N THR A 88 13.72 9.79 -11.19
CA THR A 88 13.69 9.27 -9.83
C THR A 88 12.29 9.44 -9.26
N VAL A 89 11.65 8.33 -8.87
CA VAL A 89 10.28 8.28 -8.37
C VAL A 89 10.29 7.81 -6.92
N ILE A 90 9.39 8.37 -6.11
CA ILE A 90 9.15 7.94 -4.73
C ILE A 90 7.73 7.39 -4.60
N ASP A 91 7.62 6.24 -3.95
CA ASP A 91 6.35 5.56 -3.63
C ASP A 91 6.15 5.58 -2.11
N LEU A 92 5.07 6.21 -1.65
CA LEU A 92 4.78 6.43 -0.23
C LEU A 92 3.67 5.48 0.22
N GLY A 93 4.02 4.56 1.13
CA GLY A 93 3.17 3.42 1.47
C GLY A 93 3.37 2.25 0.51
N SER A 94 4.62 1.99 0.12
CA SER A 94 4.95 1.01 -0.92
C SER A 94 4.58 -0.43 -0.56
N GLY A 95 4.40 -0.74 0.73
CA GLY A 95 4.11 -2.08 1.21
C GLY A 95 5.13 -3.10 0.69
N GLY A 96 4.63 -4.21 0.13
CA GLY A 96 5.44 -5.23 -0.54
C GLY A 96 6.08 -4.78 -1.86
N GLY A 97 5.85 -3.54 -2.31
CA GLY A 97 6.52 -2.92 -3.44
C GLY A 97 5.85 -3.11 -4.80
N PHE A 98 4.55 -3.44 -4.86
CA PHE A 98 3.85 -3.71 -6.12
C PHE A 98 4.03 -2.59 -7.16
N ASP A 99 3.72 -1.35 -6.77
CA ASP A 99 3.88 -0.18 -7.64
C ASP A 99 5.35 0.16 -7.91
N CYS A 100 6.24 -0.06 -6.92
CA CYS A 100 7.67 0.10 -7.12
C CYS A 100 8.20 -0.80 -8.24
N PHE A 101 7.81 -2.07 -8.26
CA PHE A 101 8.24 -3.01 -9.30
C PHE A 101 7.72 -2.61 -10.69
N LEU A 102 6.47 -2.15 -10.79
CA LEU A 102 5.93 -1.66 -12.06
C LEU A 102 6.63 -0.38 -12.52
N ALA A 103 6.82 0.59 -11.63
CA ALA A 103 7.50 1.84 -11.91
C ALA A 103 8.97 1.63 -12.30
N SER A 104 9.65 0.62 -11.73
CA SER A 104 11.04 0.29 -12.06
C SER A 104 11.26 0.05 -13.56
N LYS A 105 10.26 -0.53 -14.24
CA LYS A 105 10.31 -0.80 -15.69
C LYS A 105 10.16 0.46 -16.51
N LYS A 106 9.40 1.44 -16.02
CA LYS A 106 9.17 2.72 -16.70
C LYS A 106 10.36 3.67 -16.57
N VAL A 107 10.97 3.75 -15.39
CA VAL A 107 12.17 4.58 -15.17
C VAL A 107 13.41 4.01 -15.86
N GLY A 108 13.43 2.70 -16.13
CA GLY A 108 14.51 2.03 -16.85
C GLY A 108 15.84 2.01 -16.09
N SER A 109 16.91 1.53 -16.74
CA SER A 109 18.22 1.30 -16.11
C SER A 109 18.96 2.56 -15.66
N LYS A 110 18.52 3.74 -16.14
CA LYS A 110 19.10 5.04 -15.80
C LYS A 110 18.35 5.77 -14.69
N GLY A 111 17.16 5.28 -14.32
CA GLY A 111 16.31 5.89 -13.31
C GLY A 111 16.31 5.12 -12.00
N TYR A 112 15.55 5.64 -11.04
CA TYR A 112 15.46 5.08 -9.70
C TYR A 112 14.02 5.08 -9.21
N ILE A 113 13.66 4.05 -8.45
CA ILE A 113 12.40 3.97 -7.71
C ILE A 113 12.72 3.72 -6.24
N ILE A 114 12.13 4.53 -5.36
CA ILE A 114 12.36 4.48 -3.92
C ILE A 114 11.02 4.22 -3.22
N GLY A 115 10.87 3.02 -2.68
CA GLY A 115 9.74 2.68 -1.82
C GLY A 115 9.97 3.13 -0.39
N VAL A 116 8.99 3.78 0.22
CA VAL A 116 9.01 4.17 1.63
C VAL A 116 7.76 3.62 2.30
N ASP A 117 7.95 2.73 3.27
CA ASP A 117 6.87 2.21 4.11
C ASP A 117 7.19 2.39 5.61
N MET A 118 6.14 2.38 6.43
CA MET A 118 6.26 2.42 7.89
C MET A 118 6.44 1.03 8.51
N THR A 119 6.12 -0.03 7.75
CA THR A 119 6.12 -1.44 8.16
C THR A 119 7.44 -2.09 7.75
N PRO A 120 8.30 -2.50 8.70
CA PRO A 120 9.59 -3.10 8.40
C PRO A 120 9.52 -4.58 7.98
N GLU A 121 8.41 -5.26 8.29
CA GLU A 121 8.10 -6.62 7.83
C GLU A 121 7.67 -6.65 6.36
#